data_AF-A0A0N8PW70-F1
#
_entry.id   AF-A0A0N8PW70-F1
#
_cell.length_a   1.000
_cell.length_b   1.000
_cell.length_c   1.000
_cell.angle_alpha   90.00
_cell.angle_beta   90.00
_cell.angle_gamma   90.00
#
_symmetry.space_group_name_H-M   'P 1'
#
loop_
_entity.id
_entity.type
_entity.pdbx_description
1 polymer ?
#
loop_
_entity_poly.entity_id
_entity_poly.type
_entity_poly.pdbx_seq_one_letter_code
_entity_poly.pdbx_strand_id
1 'polypeptide(L)'
;MSLLKRIVDSYMQKVSGLEEHCDRCLRIERWGGSMVLMVVDAAFTSIGLNYFTAVVPKVEEFNKKLVENGRIKNLKDLAKADIGELRKSMEK
;
A
#
# COMPACT_ATOMS: atom_id res chain seq x y z
N MET A 1 -15.62 28.21 3.40
CA MET A 1 -15.35 26.76 3.49
C MET A 1 -16.66 26.01 3.38
N SER A 2 -16.69 24.86 2.68
CA SER A 2 -17.91 24.06 2.53
C SER A 2 -18.32 23.39 3.85
N LEU A 3 -19.63 23.13 4.03
CA LEU A 3 -20.17 22.42 5.20
C LEU A 3 -19.49 21.06 5.40
N LEU A 4 -19.23 20.33 4.31
CA LEU A 4 -18.54 19.04 4.32
C LEU A 4 -17.15 19.14 4.96
N LYS A 5 -16.34 20.13 4.56
CA LYS A 5 -14.99 20.29 5.11
C LYS A 5 -15.04 20.50 6.63
N ARG A 6 -15.95 21.34 7.11
CA ARG A 6 -16.12 21.57 8.56
C ARG A 6 -16.47 20.30 9.33
N ILE A 7 -17.34 19.45 8.75
CA ILE A 7 -17.70 18.15 9.34
C ILE A 7 -16.45 17.26 9.37
N VAL A 8 -15.76 17.07 8.25
CA VAL A 8 -14.56 16.23 8.18
C VAL A 8 -13.49 16.71 9.16
N ASP A 9 -13.17 18.00 9.18
CA ASP A 9 -12.19 18.59 10.11
C ASP A 9 -12.55 18.27 11.57
N SER A 10 -13.84 18.36 11.95
CA SER A 10 -14.29 18.06 13.32
C SER A 10 -14.11 16.59 13.72
N TYR A 11 -14.13 15.66 12.76
CA TYR A 11 -13.84 14.24 13.01
C TYR A 11 -12.33 13.97 13.02
N MET A 12 -11.57 14.62 12.13
CA MET A 12 -10.11 14.51 12.10
C MET A 12 -9.48 14.94 13.43
N GLN A 13 -10.02 15.99 14.05
CA GLN A 13 -9.57 16.48 15.36
C GLN A 13 -9.83 15.52 16.53
N LYS A 14 -10.69 14.50 16.37
CA LYS A 14 -10.99 13.53 17.46
C LYS A 14 -9.87 12.54 17.73
N VAL A 15 -8.96 12.35 16.76
CA VAL A 15 -7.87 11.37 16.85
C VAL A 15 -6.56 12.08 16.53
N SER A 16 -5.71 12.24 17.53
CA SER A 16 -4.36 12.79 17.36
C SER A 16 -3.56 11.96 16.33
N GLY A 17 -2.93 12.63 15.38
CA GLY A 17 -2.08 12.00 14.35
C GLY A 17 -2.84 11.48 13.12
N LEU A 18 -4.18 11.49 13.10
CA LEU A 18 -4.94 11.05 11.93
C LEU A 18 -4.66 11.91 10.69
N GLU A 19 -4.60 13.23 10.87
CA GLU A 19 -4.23 14.17 9.80
C GLU A 19 -2.85 13.86 9.23
N GLU A 20 -1.86 13.63 10.09
CA GLU A 20 -0.51 13.24 9.66
C GLU A 20 -0.51 11.93 8.86
N HIS A 21 -1.25 10.91 9.32
CA HIS A 21 -1.39 9.66 8.58
C HIS A 21 -2.07 9.83 7.21
N CYS A 22 -3.09 10.69 7.11
CA CYS A 22 -3.73 11.04 5.85
C CYS A 22 -2.78 11.77 4.91
N ASP A 23 -2.05 12.76 5.43
CA ASP A 23 -1.10 13.54 4.65
C ASP A 23 0.05 12.69 4.12
N ARG A 24 0.55 11.74 4.92
CA ARG A 24 1.54 10.75 4.48
C ARG A 24 1.03 9.92 3.30
N CYS A 25 -0.26 9.56 3.29
CA CYS A 25 -0.87 8.87 2.16
C CYS A 25 -0.88 9.77 0.90
N LEU A 26 -1.23 11.05 1.06
CA LEU A 26 -1.27 12.03 -0.04
C LEU A 26 0.13 12.31 -0.62
N ARG A 27 1.16 12.27 0.22
CA ARG A 27 2.57 12.43 -0.19
C ARG A 27 3.20 11.14 -0.72
N ILE A 28 2.44 10.05 -0.84
CA ILE A 28 2.93 8.76 -1.34
C ILE A 28 4.03 8.18 -0.42
N GLU A 29 4.02 8.51 0.87
CA GLU A 29 5.05 8.07 1.83
C GLU A 29 4.75 6.69 2.44
N ARG A 30 3.62 6.08 2.07
CA ARG A 30 3.30 4.71 2.47
C ARG A 30 4.29 3.75 1.83
N TRP A 31 4.61 2.67 2.55
CA TRP A 31 5.63 1.71 2.12
C TRP A 31 6.99 2.37 1.78
N GLY A 32 7.37 3.39 2.55
CA GLY A 32 8.63 4.10 2.37
C GLY A 32 8.77 4.83 1.04
N GLY A 33 7.67 5.21 0.38
CA GLY A 33 7.72 5.83 -0.94
C GLY A 33 7.57 4.84 -2.10
N SER A 34 7.44 3.54 -1.82
CA SER A 34 7.41 2.52 -2.88
C SER A 34 6.05 2.44 -3.56
N MET A 35 5.94 3.06 -4.73
CA MET A 35 4.75 2.94 -5.59
C MET A 35 4.43 1.49 -5.96
N VAL A 36 5.44 0.64 -6.14
CA VAL A 36 5.25 -0.81 -6.41
C VAL A 36 4.49 -1.46 -5.26
N LEU A 37 4.94 -1.26 -4.02
CA LEU A 37 4.29 -1.84 -2.85
C LEU A 37 2.90 -1.26 -2.60
N MET A 38 2.68 0.02 -2.90
CA MET A 38 1.35 0.63 -2.82
C MET A 38 0.36 0.01 -3.80
N VAL A 39 0.78 -0.29 -5.04
CA VAL A 39 -0.08 -0.99 -6.02
C VAL A 39 -0.38 -2.42 -5.56
N VAL A 40 0.62 -3.14 -5.05
CA VAL A 40 0.44 -4.50 -4.53
C VAL A 40 -0.48 -4.53 -3.30
N ASP A 41 -0.31 -3.59 -2.37
CA ASP A 41 -1.19 -3.39 -1.20
C ASP A 41 -2.65 -3.13 -1.62
N ALA A 42 -2.86 -2.23 -2.59
CA ALA A 42 -4.18 -1.94 -3.12
C ALA A 42 -4.81 -3.17 -3.80
N ALA A 43 -4.02 -3.96 -4.52
CA ALA A 43 -4.49 -5.19 -5.16
C ALA A 43 -4.89 -6.27 -4.15
N PHE A 44 -4.14 -6.45 -3.06
CA PHE A 44 -4.53 -7.37 -1.98
C PHE A 44 -5.70 -6.85 -1.14
N THR A 45 -5.85 -5.52 -1.03
CA THR A 45 -7.00 -4.93 -0.35
C THR A 45 -8.28 -5.09 -1.17
N SER A 46 -8.21 -5.01 -2.50
CA SER A 46 -9.38 -5.06 -3.38
C SER A 46 -10.07 -6.43 -3.40
N ILE A 47 -9.37 -7.50 -3.03
CA ILE A 47 -9.94 -8.85 -2.89
C ILE A 47 -10.68 -9.07 -1.56
N GLY A 48 -10.71 -8.06 -0.67
CA GLY A 48 -11.50 -8.10 0.56
C GLY A 48 -10.90 -8.94 1.70
N LEU A 49 -9.59 -9.23 1.66
CA LEU A 49 -8.91 -9.90 2.76
C LEU A 49 -8.71 -8.96 3.96
N ASN A 50 -8.50 -9.54 5.14
CA ASN A 50 -8.18 -8.75 6.32
C ASN A 50 -6.86 -7.98 6.13
N TYR A 51 -6.93 -6.66 6.29
CA TYR A 51 -5.79 -5.79 6.01
C TYR A 51 -4.58 -6.11 6.90
N PHE A 52 -4.76 -6.23 8.21
CA PHE A 52 -3.64 -6.40 9.14
C PHE A 52 -3.11 -7.82 9.20
N THR A 53 -3.97 -8.83 9.06
CA THR A 53 -3.56 -10.24 9.23
C THR A 53 -3.22 -10.93 7.90
N ALA A 54 -3.63 -10.37 6.76
CA ALA A 54 -3.37 -10.96 5.44
C ALA A 54 -2.67 -9.99 4.47
N VAL A 55 -3.19 -8.77 4.28
CA VAL A 55 -2.63 -7.84 3.28
C VAL A 55 -1.21 -7.40 3.64
N VAL A 56 -1.03 -6.78 4.82
CA VAL A 56 0.27 -6.24 5.25
C VAL A 56 1.37 -7.32 5.23
N PRO A 57 1.17 -8.53 5.81
CA PRO A 57 2.18 -9.59 5.75
C PRO A 57 2.55 -10.01 4.33
N LYS A 58 1.57 -10.05 3.41
CA LYS A 58 1.81 -10.47 2.02
C LYS A 58 2.53 -9.41 1.21
N VAL A 59 2.27 -8.12 1.45
CA VAL A 59 3.02 -7.03 0.83
C VAL A 59 4.47 -7.01 1.33
N GLU A 60 4.71 -7.25 2.61
CA GLU A 60 6.07 -7.38 3.15
C GLU A 60 6.83 -8.57 2.57
N GLU A 61 6.17 -9.72 2.43
CA GLU A 61 6.74 -10.90 1.80
C GLU A 61 7.13 -10.63 0.34
N PHE A 62 6.25 -9.97 -0.41
CA PHE A 62 6.52 -9.51 -1.76
C PHE A 62 7.73 -8.56 -1.82
N ASN A 63 7.79 -7.59 -0.89
CA ASN A 63 8.89 -6.64 -0.79
C ASN A 63 10.24 -7.36 -0.66
N LYS A 64 10.35 -8.27 0.32
CA LYS A 64 11.57 -9.04 0.59
C LYS A 64 11.97 -9.92 -0.61
N LYS A 65 10.99 -10.57 -1.25
CA LYS A 65 11.25 -11.52 -2.34
C LYS A 65 11.55 -10.88 -3.68
N LEU A 66 11.07 -9.67 -3.96
CA LEU A 66 11.11 -9.11 -5.32
C LEU A 66 11.56 -7.65 -5.41
N VAL A 67 11.37 -6.84 -4.38
CA VAL A 67 11.71 -5.41 -4.43
C VAL A 67 13.09 -5.16 -3.81
N GLU A 68 13.35 -5.68 -2.61
CA GLU A 68 14.62 -5.48 -1.91
C GLU A 68 15.82 -6.12 -2.64
N ASN A 69 15.60 -7.24 -3.35
CA ASN A 69 16.62 -7.86 -4.18
C ASN A 69 16.72 -7.25 -5.60
N GLY A 70 15.94 -6.21 -5.89
CA GLY A 70 16.00 -5.45 -7.13
C GLY A 70 15.41 -6.16 -8.36
N ARG A 71 14.62 -7.23 -8.20
CA ARG A 71 13.94 -7.88 -9.33
C ARG A 71 12.81 -7.00 -9.90
N ILE A 72 12.13 -6.24 -9.04
CA ILE A 72 11.10 -5.27 -9.41
C ILE A 72 11.45 -3.93 -8.76
N LYS A 73 11.92 -2.97 -9.56
CA LYS A 73 12.36 -1.65 -9.05
C LYS A 73 11.33 -0.55 -9.27
N ASN A 74 10.43 -0.75 -10.23
CA ASN A 74 9.46 0.25 -10.64
C ASN A 74 8.20 -0.42 -11.23
N LEU A 75 7.19 0.40 -11.55
CA LEU A 75 5.91 -0.09 -12.09
C LEU A 75 6.03 -0.74 -13.47
N LYS A 76 7.03 -0.36 -14.28
CA LYS A 76 7.27 -0.97 -15.58
C LYS A 76 7.84 -2.38 -15.43
N ASP A 77 8.70 -2.60 -14.44
CA ASP A 77 9.20 -3.94 -14.10
C ASP A 77 8.06 -4.82 -13.59
N LEU A 78 7.21 -4.27 -12.70
CA LEU A 78 6.03 -4.98 -12.19
C LEU A 78 5.07 -5.40 -13.31
N ALA A 79 4.78 -4.48 -14.25
CA ALA A 79 3.88 -4.76 -15.37
C ALA A 79 4.44 -5.79 -16.36
N LYS A 80 5.76 -5.98 -16.40
CA LYS A 80 6.45 -6.95 -17.26
C LYS A 80 6.83 -8.24 -16.54
N ALA A 81 6.64 -8.30 -15.23
CA ALA A 81 7.01 -9.45 -14.43
C ALA A 81 6.20 -10.68 -14.86
N ASP A 82 6.86 -11.83 -14.86
CA ASP A 82 6.21 -13.10 -15.17
C ASP A 82 5.12 -13.41 -14.14
N ILE A 83 3.91 -13.73 -14.60
CA ILE A 83 2.77 -14.01 -13.73
C ILE A 83 3.05 -15.24 -12.86
N GLY A 84 3.77 -16.24 -13.38
CA GLY A 84 4.16 -17.43 -12.62
C GLY A 84 5.12 -17.10 -11.47
N GLU A 85 6.09 -16.22 -11.70
CA GLU A 85 6.98 -15.69 -10.67
C GLU A 85 6.22 -14.89 -9.62
N LEU A 86 5.35 -13.96 -10.04
CA LEU A 86 4.52 -13.19 -9.12
C LEU A 86 3.67 -14.13 -8.25
N ARG A 87 3.03 -15.13 -8.85
CA ARG A 87 2.21 -16.10 -8.15
C ARG A 87 3.00 -16.89 -7.10
N LYS A 88 4.19 -17.40 -7.44
CA LYS A 88 5.08 -18.08 -6.50
C LYS A 88 5.54 -17.19 -5.35
N SER A 89 5.67 -15.88 -5.58
CA SER A 89 6.00 -14.95 -4.50
C SER A 89 4.86 -14.76 -3.50
N MET A 90 3.61 -14.97 -3.94
CA MET A 90 2.38 -14.74 -3.19
C MET A 90 1.80 -16.02 -2.54
N GLU A 91 2.04 -17.18 -3.14
CA GLU A 91 1.75 -18.50 -2.59
C GLU A 91 2.73 -18.84 -1.45
N LYS A 92 2.29 -19.71 -0.52
CA LYS A 92 3.12 -20.18 0.60
C LYS A 92 4.36 -20.91 0.08
#